data_AF-X5FWP0-F1
#
_entry.id   AF-X5FWP0-F1
#
_cell.length_a   1.000
_cell.length_b   1.000
_cell.length_c   1.000
_cell.angle_alpha   90.00
_cell.angle_beta   90.00
_cell.angle_gamma   90.00
#
_symmetry.space_group_name_H-M   'P 1'
#
loop_
_entity.id
_entity.type
_entity.pdbx_description
1 polymer ?
#
loop_
_entity_poly.entity_id
_entity_poly.type
_entity_poly.pdbx_seq_one_letter_code
_entity_poly.pdbx_strand_id
1 'polypeptide(L)'
;ASLPVYYMATTLLPKKIIAKLTSIIRIFWWTGVREGQDKKPLCLKSWSDICKPVQDGGLGIRDIQMANRSLILNAAWRLVSKLDEQVSQILK
;
A
#
# COMPACT_ATOMS: atom_id res chain seq x y z
N ALA A 1 3.36 14.20 -4.72
CA ALA A 1 2.87 12.82 -4.52
C ALA A 1 2.96 12.08 -5.86
N SER A 2 3.38 10.81 -5.87
CA SER A 2 3.34 10.02 -7.10
C SER A 2 1.90 9.62 -7.44
N LEU A 3 1.62 9.38 -8.73
CA LEU A 3 0.27 9.06 -9.23
C LEU A 3 -0.40 7.92 -8.44
N PRO A 4 0.26 6.78 -8.14
CA PRO A 4 -0.37 5.69 -7.38
C PRO A 4 -0.73 6.07 -5.95
N VAL A 5 0.11 6.87 -5.28
CA VAL A 5 -0.12 7.32 -3.90
C VAL A 5 -1.31 8.27 -3.84
N TYR A 6 -1.46 9.14 -4.84
CA TYR A 6 -2.63 10.01 -4.95
C TYR A 6 -3.93 9.21 -5.03
N TYR A 7 -4.02 8.25 -5.97
CA TYR A 7 -5.21 7.41 -6.09
C TYR A 7 -5.50 6.58 -4.84
N MET A 8 -4.46 6.04 -4.20
CA MET A 8 -4.61 5.31 -2.94
C MET A 8 -5.02 6.19 -1.75
N ALA A 9 -4.77 7.50 -1.80
CA ALA A 9 -5.19 8.42 -0.75
C ALA A 9 -6.64 8.91 -0.92
N THR A 10 -7.16 8.90 -2.15
CA THR A 10 -8.50 9.42 -2.47
C THR A 10 -9.55 8.33 -2.66
N THR A 11 -9.15 7.11 -3.01
CA THR A 11 -10.09 6.03 -3.37
C THR A 11 -9.73 4.71 -2.72
N LEU A 12 -10.74 3.98 -2.24
CA LEU A 12 -10.54 2.60 -1.80
C LEU A 12 -10.42 1.69 -3.03
N LEU A 13 -9.24 1.10 -3.22
CA LEU A 13 -8.98 0.30 -4.40
C LEU A 13 -9.74 -1.03 -4.34
N PRO A 14 -10.40 -1.45 -5.44
CA PRO A 14 -11.01 -2.77 -5.52
C PRO A 14 -9.99 -3.88 -5.29
N LYS A 15 -10.39 -4.94 -4.58
CA LYS A 15 -9.53 -6.11 -4.27
C LYS A 15 -8.89 -6.72 -5.53
N LYS A 16 -9.61 -6.73 -6.66
CA LYS A 16 -9.09 -7.21 -7.95
C LYS A 16 -7.89 -6.40 -8.44
N ILE A 17 -7.92 -5.08 -8.29
CA ILE A 17 -6.83 -4.18 -8.70
C ILE A 17 -5.63 -4.38 -7.78
N ILE A 18 -5.88 -4.44 -6.46
CA ILE A 18 -4.84 -4.71 -5.46
C ILE A 18 -4.15 -6.05 -5.75
N ALA A 19 -4.91 -7.11 -6.04
CA ALA A 19 -4.37 -8.43 -6.37
C ALA A 19 -3.51 -8.38 -7.64
N LYS A 20 -3.95 -7.65 -8.68
CA LYS A 20 -3.19 -7.48 -9.92
C LYS A 20 -1.88 -6.72 -9.69
N LEU A 21 -1.90 -5.60 -8.97
CA LEU A 21 -0.70 -4.85 -8.61
C LEU A 21 0.26 -5.71 -7.77
N THR A 22 -0.28 -6.41 -6.77
CA THR A 22 0.52 -7.30 -5.92
C THR A 22 1.18 -8.40 -6.74
N SER A 23 0.49 -8.97 -7.72
CA SER A 23 1.06 -9.95 -8.65
C SER A 23 2.23 -9.37 -9.44
N ILE A 24 2.08 -8.16 -10.01
CA ILE A 24 3.15 -7.49 -10.75
C ILE A 24 4.37 -7.26 -9.86
N ILE A 25 4.18 -6.74 -8.64
CA ILE A 25 5.28 -6.50 -7.69
C ILE A 25 5.96 -7.82 -7.32
N ARG A 26 5.18 -8.88 -7.07
CA ARG A 26 5.71 -10.21 -6.75
C ARG A 26 6.56 -10.78 -7.87
N ILE A 27 6.08 -10.69 -9.11
CA ILE A 27 6.81 -11.16 -10.29
C ILE A 27 8.11 -10.37 -10.44
N PHE A 28 8.03 -9.04 -10.35
CA PHE A 28 9.22 -8.19 -10.41
C PHE A 28 10.22 -8.56 -9.31
N TRP A 29 9.76 -8.79 -8.08
CA TRP A 29 10.61 -9.11 -6.95
C TRP A 29 11.38 -10.42 -7.13
N TRP A 30 10.71 -11.47 -7.62
CA TRP A 30 11.32 -12.80 -7.75
C TRP A 30 12.05 -13.04 -9.07
N THR A 31 11.68 -12.33 -10.14
CA THR A 31 12.27 -12.51 -11.47
C THR A 31 13.28 -11.42 -11.83
N GLY A 32 13.16 -10.23 -11.23
CA GLY A 32 13.93 -9.05 -11.61
C GLY A 32 13.60 -8.54 -13.02
N VAL A 33 14.40 -7.61 -13.54
CA VAL A 33 14.35 -7.16 -14.94
C VAL A 33 15.23 -8.10 -15.77
N ARG A 34 14.66 -9.17 -16.30
CA ARG A 34 15.36 -10.08 -17.22
C ARG A 34 14.56 -10.22 -18.50
N GLU A 35 15.11 -9.73 -19.61
CA GLU A 35 14.56 -9.97 -20.94
C GLU A 35 14.79 -11.45 -21.32
N GLY A 36 13.74 -12.12 -21.79
CA GLY A 36 13.87 -13.40 -22.52
C GLY A 36 13.99 -14.69 -21.72
N GLN A 37 13.53 -14.77 -20.45
CA GLN A 37 13.42 -16.05 -19.76
C GLN A 37 12.00 -16.36 -19.28
N ASP A 38 11.34 -17.31 -19.94
CA ASP A 38 10.08 -17.98 -19.56
C ASP A 38 10.19 -18.82 -18.28
N LYS A 39 11.03 -18.41 -17.32
CA LYS A 39 11.22 -19.14 -16.07
C LYS A 39 10.21 -18.63 -15.05
N LYS A 40 9.37 -19.55 -14.56
CA LYS A 40 8.43 -19.27 -13.47
C LYS A 40 9.20 -18.72 -12.26
N PRO A 41 8.74 -17.64 -11.61
CA PRO A 41 9.40 -17.07 -10.44
C PRO A 41 9.49 -18.10 -9.31
N LEU A 42 10.69 -18.33 -8.77
CA LEU A 42 10.87 -19.17 -7.60
C LEU A 42 10.46 -18.37 -6.34
N CYS A 43 9.22 -18.57 -5.90
CA CYS A 43 8.71 -17.90 -4.69
C CYS A 43 9.22 -18.62 -3.43
N LEU A 44 10.33 -18.15 -2.86
CA LEU A 44 10.97 -18.77 -1.68
C LEU A 44 10.22 -18.50 -0.36
N LYS A 45 9.38 -17.46 -0.32
CA LYS A 45 8.62 -17.08 0.88
C LYS A 45 7.23 -16.56 0.52
N SER A 46 6.28 -16.72 1.43
CA SER A 46 4.94 -16.16 1.26
C SER A 46 5.00 -14.63 1.18
N TRP A 47 4.10 -14.03 0.40
CA TRP A 47 4.07 -12.58 0.26
C TRP A 47 3.69 -11.88 1.58
N SER A 48 2.80 -12.49 2.36
CA SER A 48 2.44 -12.01 3.70
C SER A 48 3.64 -11.95 4.65
N ASP A 49 4.55 -12.93 4.59
CA ASP A 49 5.76 -12.91 5.41
C ASP A 49 6.78 -11.89 4.93
N ILE A 50 6.85 -11.66 3.63
CA ILE A 50 7.71 -10.60 3.05
C ILE A 50 7.24 -9.21 3.50
N CYS A 51 5.92 -9.01 3.57
CA CYS A 51 5.34 -7.73 3.96
C CYS A 51 5.43 -7.40 5.45
N LYS A 52 5.82 -8.37 6.29
CA LYS A 52 6.03 -8.13 7.72
C LYS A 52 7.16 -7.10 7.94
N PRO A 53 7.11 -6.34 9.06
CA PRO A 53 8.22 -5.51 9.49
C PRO A 53 9.54 -6.30 9.56
N VAL A 54 10.66 -5.60 9.38
CA VAL A 54 12.01 -6.21 9.48
C VAL A 54 12.24 -6.81 10.87
N GLN A 55 11.70 -6.17 11.91
CA GLN A 55 11.76 -6.64 13.29
C GLN A 55 11.05 -8.00 13.49
N ASP A 56 10.05 -8.28 12.66
CA ASP A 56 9.26 -9.53 12.70
C ASP A 56 9.80 -10.58 11.69
N GLY A 57 11.01 -10.38 11.15
CA GLY A 57 11.64 -11.30 10.19
C GLY A 57 11.08 -11.22 8.76
N GLY A 58 10.38 -10.13 8.43
CA GLY A 58 9.99 -9.77 7.07
C GLY A 58 10.99 -8.85 6.38
N LEU A 59 10.61 -8.33 5.21
CA LEU A 59 11.42 -7.39 4.43
C LEU A 59 10.90 -5.95 4.52
N GLY A 60 9.82 -5.70 5.27
CA GLY A 60 9.22 -4.37 5.40
C GLY A 60 8.55 -3.85 4.11
N ILE A 61 8.31 -4.71 3.12
CA ILE A 61 7.60 -4.32 1.90
C ILE A 61 6.16 -3.98 2.25
N ARG A 62 5.70 -2.80 1.86
CA ARG A 62 4.37 -2.34 2.24
C ARG A 62 3.28 -3.14 1.51
N ASP A 63 2.37 -3.73 2.29
CA ASP A 63 1.14 -4.31 1.74
C ASP A 63 0.26 -3.19 1.16
N ILE A 64 -0.14 -3.32 -0.11
CA ILE A 64 -0.88 -2.29 -0.85
C ILE A 64 -2.26 -2.05 -0.23
N GLN A 65 -2.93 -3.11 0.23
CA GLN A 65 -4.24 -2.98 0.84
C GLN A 65 -4.16 -2.23 2.17
N MET A 66 -3.17 -2.55 3.00
CA MET A 66 -2.91 -1.82 4.24
C MET A 66 -2.51 -0.36 3.96
N ALA A 67 -1.67 -0.12 2.94
CA ALA A 67 -1.28 1.22 2.53
C ALA A 67 -2.48 2.08 2.10
N ASN A 68 -3.36 1.53 1.28
CA ASN A 68 -4.54 2.24 0.80
C ASN A 68 -5.49 2.60 1.95
N ARG A 69 -5.75 1.65 2.85
CA ARG A 69 -6.59 1.90 4.03
C ARG A 69 -5.99 2.93 4.97
N SER A 70 -4.69 2.86 5.24
CA SER A 70 -4.04 3.81 6.16
C SER A 70 -4.00 5.22 5.59
N LEU A 71 -3.81 5.38 4.28
CA LEU A 71 -3.86 6.69 3.62
C LEU A 71 -5.26 7.32 3.71
N ILE A 72 -6.31 6.55 3.44
CA ILE A 72 -7.70 7.01 3.57
C ILE A 72 -8.01 7.39 5.02
N LEU A 73 -7.62 6.55 5.98
CA LEU A 73 -7.84 6.82 7.40
C LEU A 73 -7.12 8.09 7.85
N ASN A 74 -5.88 8.29 7.42
CA ASN A 74 -5.12 9.51 7.71
C ASN A 74 -5.77 10.74 7.08
N ALA A 75 -6.31 10.63 5.86
CA ALA A 75 -7.04 11.73 5.23
C ALA A 75 -8.33 12.05 5.98
N ALA A 76 -9.11 11.04 6.39
CA ALA A 76 -10.32 11.21 7.18
C ALA A 76 -10.01 11.83 8.56
N TRP A 77 -8.96 11.37 9.23
CA TRP A 77 -8.52 11.90 10.52
C TRP A 77 -8.16 13.40 10.43
N ARG A 78 -7.44 13.80 9.38
CA ARG A 78 -7.09 15.20 9.13
C ARG A 78 -8.32 16.07 8.89
N LEU A 79 -9.33 15.53 8.20
CA LEU A 79 -10.59 16.25 7.97
C LEU A 79 -11.31 16.52 9.29
N VAL A 80 -11.49 15.49 10.12
CA VAL A 80 -12.14 15.61 11.43
C VAL A 80 -11.37 16.56 12.35
N SER A 81 -10.05 16.37 12.46
CA SER A 81 -9.20 17.22 13.31
C SER A 81 -9.27 18.70 12.93
N LYS A 82 -9.38 19.01 11.62
CA LYS A 82 -9.50 20.38 11.14
C LYS A 82 -10.89 20.96 11.40
N LEU A 83 -11.94 20.16 11.28
CA LEU A 83 -13.29 20.59 11.62
C LEU A 83 -13.41 20.93 13.10
N ASP A 84 -12.81 20.13 13.98
CA ASP A 84 -12.77 20.42 15.42
C ASP A 84 -12.05 21.74 15.71
N GLU A 85 -10.93 21.99 15.05
CA GLU A 85 -10.22 23.27 15.15
C GLU A 85 -11.08 24.45 14.68
N GLN A 86 -11.75 24.33 13.53
CA GLN A 86 -12.63 25.38 13.01
C GLN A 86 -13.86 25.61 13.90
N VAL A 87 -14.49 24.56 14.41
CA VAL A 87 -15.63 24.65 15.33
C VAL A 87 -15.20 25.30 16.65
N SER A 88 -14.01 24.99 17.15
CA SER A 88 -13.45 25.61 18.36
C SER A 88 -13.19 27.12 18.19
N GLN A 89 -12.94 27.60 16.97
CA GLN A 89 -12.77 29.03 16.67
C GLN A 89 -14.10 29.78 16.61
N ILE A 90 -15.20 29.12 16.23
CA ILE A 90 -16.54 29.72 16.14
C ILE A 90 -17.23 29.80 17.51
N LEU A 91 -16.93 28.85 18.40
CA LEU A 91 -17.52 28.78 19.74
C LEU A 91 -16.81 29.65 20.79
N LYS A 92 -15.74 30.36 20.41
CA LYS A 92 -15.08 31.39 21.22
C LYS A 92 -15.63 32.77 20.89
#